data_AF-A0AA95I0D8-F1
#
_entry.id   AF-A0AA95I0D8-F1
#
_cell.length_a   1.000
_cell.length_b   1.000
_cell.length_c   1.000
_cell.angle_alpha   90.00
_cell.angle_beta   90.00
_cell.angle_gamma   90.00
#
_symmetry.space_group_name_H-M   'P 1'
#
loop_
_entity.id
_entity.type
_entity.pdbx_description
1 polymer ?
#
loop_
_entity_poly.entity_id
_entity_poly.type
_entity_poly.pdbx_seq_one_letter_code
_entity_poly.pdbx_strand_id
1 'polypeptide(L)'
;MSNTYKRVFLIVMDSVGIGEAPDAEKFGDNGSHTLGHIGEKMNGLNMPNMGKLGLSNIEEIKGISPAAKPMAFYTKMQEASNGKDTMTGHWEIMGLNIQTPFQVFPDGFPDELISELESRTGRKVIGNKPASGTEILVELGEEHMKTGALIVYTSADSVLQIAAHEEIVPIEELYDICKIARELTLDEKYMVGRVIARPFLGQPGDFKRTSNRHDYALKPFGRTVMNELKDEGLDVLAIGKISDIYDGEGVTESLRTVSNMDGMDKLLQTLGQDFTGLSFLNLVDFDALFGHRRDPEGYGKALEEYDARLPEVFEKLKEDDLLIITADHGNDPVHYGTDHTREYVPLLVYSKGMQEGKELPVRKTFADIGATVAENFNVKMPEHGTSFLKELN
;
A
#
# COMPACT_ATOMS: atom_id res chain seq x y z
N MET A 1 -25.06 3.00 21.58
CA MET A 1 -25.77 2.37 20.44
C MET A 1 -24.96 1.13 20.10
N SER A 2 -25.59 0.00 19.78
CA SER A 2 -24.83 -1.22 19.39
C SER A 2 -24.30 -1.05 17.97
N ASN A 3 -23.02 -1.38 17.75
CA ASN A 3 -22.42 -1.43 16.42
C ASN A 3 -23.17 -2.45 15.55
N THR A 4 -23.30 -2.19 14.23
CA THR A 4 -23.93 -3.14 13.30
C THR A 4 -23.09 -4.40 13.17
N TYR A 5 -21.79 -4.23 12.96
CA TYR A 5 -20.79 -5.29 12.92
C TYR A 5 -19.83 -5.12 14.09
N LYS A 6 -19.52 -6.24 14.76
CA LYS A 6 -18.54 -6.28 15.86
C LYS A 6 -17.11 -6.14 15.35
N ARG A 7 -16.80 -6.77 14.20
CA ARG A 7 -15.46 -6.77 13.61
C ARG A 7 -15.56 -6.42 12.13
N VAL A 8 -14.64 -5.57 11.67
CA VAL A 8 -14.44 -5.30 10.25
C VAL A 8 -13.08 -5.85 9.86
N PHE A 9 -13.04 -6.64 8.79
CA PHE A 9 -11.84 -7.16 8.15
C PHE A 9 -11.67 -6.44 6.83
N LEU A 10 -10.65 -5.60 6.71
CA LEU A 10 -10.32 -4.88 5.49
C LEU A 10 -9.08 -5.51 4.86
N ILE A 11 -9.20 -5.98 3.63
CA ILE A 11 -8.11 -6.51 2.82
C ILE A 11 -7.85 -5.53 1.68
N VAL A 12 -6.65 -4.98 1.62
CA VAL A 12 -6.12 -4.30 0.45
C VAL A 12 -5.23 -5.28 -0.30
N MET A 13 -5.65 -5.62 -1.52
CA MET A 13 -4.84 -6.32 -2.51
C MET A 13 -4.02 -5.25 -3.23
N ASP A 14 -2.84 -4.96 -2.69
CA ASP A 14 -1.98 -3.85 -3.12
C ASP A 14 -1.85 -3.82 -4.64
N SER A 15 -2.13 -2.67 -5.26
CA SER A 15 -2.08 -2.44 -6.70
C SER A 15 -3.05 -3.22 -7.63
N VAL A 16 -4.03 -3.97 -7.12
CA VAL A 16 -4.97 -4.76 -7.94
C VAL A 16 -6.09 -3.87 -8.52
N GLY A 17 -5.73 -3.03 -9.49
CA GLY A 17 -6.63 -2.15 -10.24
C GLY A 17 -7.64 -2.87 -11.14
N ILE A 18 -8.74 -2.20 -11.47
CA ILE A 18 -9.83 -2.69 -12.33
C ILE A 18 -10.14 -1.74 -13.50
N GLY A 19 -9.09 -1.18 -14.11
CA GLY A 19 -9.20 -0.35 -15.31
C GLY A 19 -8.99 1.14 -15.05
N GLU A 20 -8.48 1.85 -16.05
CA GLU A 20 -8.11 3.26 -15.99
C GLU A 20 -9.17 4.16 -15.34
N ALA A 21 -8.71 5.07 -14.46
CA ALA A 21 -9.58 6.07 -13.88
C ALA A 21 -9.89 7.20 -14.89
N PRO A 22 -10.92 8.02 -14.67
CA PRO A 22 -11.28 9.10 -15.61
C PRO A 22 -10.18 10.16 -15.81
N ASP A 23 -9.22 10.25 -14.90
CA ASP A 23 -8.08 11.18 -14.94
C ASP A 23 -6.75 10.51 -15.27
N ALA A 24 -6.75 9.24 -15.72
CA ALA A 24 -5.54 8.47 -16.03
C ALA A 24 -4.60 9.18 -17.03
N GLU A 25 -5.14 9.93 -18.01
CA GLU A 25 -4.35 10.71 -18.97
C GLU A 25 -3.37 11.67 -18.28
N LYS A 26 -3.77 12.28 -17.16
CA LYS A 26 -2.92 13.23 -16.42
C LYS A 26 -1.70 12.56 -15.79
N PHE A 27 -1.79 11.25 -15.56
CA PHE A 27 -0.72 10.41 -15.02
C PHE A 27 0.01 9.63 -16.10
N GLY A 28 -0.37 9.78 -17.38
CA GLY A 28 0.18 9.02 -18.49
C GLY A 28 -0.35 7.58 -18.57
N ASP A 29 -1.44 7.25 -17.89
CA ASP A 29 -1.88 5.87 -17.66
C ASP A 29 -3.03 5.42 -18.55
N ASN A 30 -3.23 6.10 -19.69
CA ASN A 30 -4.26 5.71 -20.67
C ASN A 30 -4.07 4.27 -21.13
N GLY A 31 -5.17 3.51 -21.12
CA GLY A 31 -5.24 2.11 -21.49
C GLY A 31 -4.82 1.13 -20.40
N SER A 32 -4.47 1.60 -19.20
CA SER A 32 -4.13 0.71 -18.08
C SER A 32 -5.34 -0.10 -17.62
N HIS A 33 -5.12 -1.40 -17.38
CA HIS A 33 -6.13 -2.30 -16.86
C HIS A 33 -5.49 -3.51 -16.19
N THR A 34 -5.17 -3.39 -14.90
CA THR A 34 -4.40 -4.40 -14.17
C THR A 34 -5.06 -5.78 -14.24
N LEU A 35 -6.27 -5.95 -13.70
CA LEU A 35 -6.98 -7.25 -13.72
C LEU A 35 -7.30 -7.73 -15.14
N GLY A 36 -7.69 -6.82 -16.05
CA GLY A 36 -8.07 -7.14 -17.41
C GLY A 36 -6.91 -7.72 -18.21
N HIS A 37 -5.77 -7.01 -18.23
CA HIS A 37 -4.59 -7.47 -18.94
C HIS A 37 -3.98 -8.74 -18.31
N ILE A 38 -4.02 -8.90 -16.99
CA ILE A 38 -3.64 -10.18 -16.36
C ILE A 38 -4.54 -11.32 -16.86
N GLY A 39 -5.86 -11.13 -16.85
CA GLY A 39 -6.81 -12.13 -17.36
C GLY A 39 -6.56 -12.49 -18.83
N GLU A 40 -6.21 -11.52 -19.67
CA GLU A 40 -5.80 -11.74 -21.05
C GLU A 40 -4.54 -12.59 -21.16
N LYS A 41 -3.47 -12.23 -20.42
CA LYS A 41 -2.17 -12.90 -20.43
C LYS A 41 -2.23 -14.32 -19.88
N MET A 42 -3.01 -14.54 -18.83
CA MET A 42 -3.27 -15.87 -18.26
C MET A 42 -4.17 -16.74 -19.16
N ASN A 43 -4.72 -16.17 -20.24
CA ASN A 43 -5.73 -16.80 -21.09
C ASN A 43 -6.97 -17.27 -20.30
N GLY A 44 -7.35 -16.49 -19.30
CA GLY A 44 -8.38 -16.83 -18.33
C GLY A 44 -7.81 -16.96 -16.94
N LEU A 45 -8.05 -15.95 -16.09
CA LEU A 45 -7.67 -15.96 -14.68
C LEU A 45 -8.65 -16.83 -13.88
N ASN A 46 -8.14 -17.73 -13.03
CA ASN A 46 -8.96 -18.64 -12.24
C ASN A 46 -9.14 -18.16 -10.79
N MET A 47 -10.10 -17.25 -10.57
CA MET A 47 -10.47 -16.77 -9.23
C MET A 47 -11.95 -17.02 -8.92
N PRO A 48 -12.37 -18.29 -8.75
CA PRO A 48 -13.77 -18.64 -8.58
C PRO A 48 -14.41 -18.06 -7.31
N ASN A 49 -13.64 -17.77 -6.25
CA ASN A 49 -14.20 -17.23 -5.02
C ASN A 49 -14.48 -15.73 -5.13
N MET A 50 -13.57 -14.95 -5.71
CA MET A 50 -13.81 -13.56 -6.08
C MET A 50 -14.93 -13.43 -7.13
N GLY A 51 -15.01 -14.38 -8.06
CA GLY A 51 -16.13 -14.50 -8.99
C GLY A 51 -17.48 -14.64 -8.28
N LYS A 52 -17.59 -15.52 -7.27
CA LYS A 52 -18.80 -15.66 -6.45
C LYS A 52 -19.14 -14.41 -5.64
N LEU A 53 -18.13 -13.67 -5.16
CA LEU A 53 -18.35 -12.39 -4.48
C LEU A 53 -18.93 -11.34 -5.44
N GLY A 54 -18.60 -11.42 -6.73
CA GLY A 54 -19.12 -10.54 -7.76
C GLY A 54 -18.06 -9.70 -8.46
N LEU A 55 -16.79 -10.11 -8.46
CA LEU A 55 -15.71 -9.35 -9.11
C LEU A 55 -16.04 -9.04 -10.58
N SER A 56 -16.44 -10.05 -11.36
CA SER A 56 -16.84 -9.85 -12.77
C SER A 56 -18.23 -9.24 -12.95
N ASN A 57 -18.97 -8.95 -11.88
CA ASN A 57 -20.16 -8.12 -11.94
C ASN A 57 -19.82 -6.63 -11.93
N ILE A 58 -18.62 -6.26 -11.45
CA ILE A 58 -18.08 -4.89 -11.52
C ILE A 58 -17.63 -4.61 -12.96
N GLU A 59 -16.80 -5.50 -13.49
CA GLU A 59 -16.26 -5.41 -14.86
C GLU A 59 -15.85 -6.80 -15.34
N GLU A 60 -16.12 -7.15 -16.60
CA GLU A 60 -15.86 -8.51 -17.10
C GLU A 60 -14.35 -8.80 -17.19
N ILE A 61 -13.87 -9.74 -16.37
CA ILE A 61 -12.48 -10.21 -16.40
C ILE A 61 -12.40 -11.59 -17.05
N LYS A 62 -11.55 -11.74 -18.07
CA LYS A 62 -11.38 -13.00 -18.79
C LYS A 62 -11.02 -14.14 -17.83
N GLY A 63 -11.83 -15.20 -17.83
CA GLY A 63 -11.67 -16.39 -16.98
C GLY A 63 -12.55 -16.39 -15.71
N ILE A 64 -13.05 -15.23 -15.29
CA ILE A 64 -13.91 -15.09 -14.12
C ILE A 64 -15.33 -14.76 -14.61
N SER A 65 -16.27 -15.68 -14.42
CA SER A 65 -17.66 -15.46 -14.84
C SER A 65 -18.40 -14.54 -13.85
N PRO A 66 -19.28 -13.64 -14.32
CA PRO A 66 -20.18 -12.89 -13.44
C PRO A 66 -21.07 -13.84 -12.64
N ALA A 67 -21.27 -13.55 -11.35
CA ALA A 67 -22.18 -14.30 -10.51
C ALA A 67 -23.63 -13.88 -10.80
N ALA A 68 -24.49 -14.87 -11.07
CA ALA A 68 -25.93 -14.62 -11.21
C ALA A 68 -26.58 -14.15 -9.89
N LYS A 69 -25.99 -14.56 -8.76
CA LYS A 69 -26.35 -14.16 -7.39
C LYS A 69 -25.07 -13.89 -6.61
N PRO A 70 -24.52 -12.67 -6.67
CA PRO A 70 -23.28 -12.35 -6.00
C PRO A 70 -23.45 -12.45 -4.48
N MET A 71 -22.43 -12.97 -3.81
CA MET A 71 -22.43 -13.12 -2.36
C MET A 71 -22.17 -11.78 -1.64
N ALA A 72 -21.50 -10.84 -2.31
CA ALA A 72 -21.11 -9.55 -1.75
C ALA A 72 -21.84 -8.40 -2.45
N PHE A 73 -22.00 -7.29 -1.75
CA PHE A 73 -22.20 -6.02 -2.42
C PHE A 73 -20.93 -5.66 -3.19
N TYR A 74 -21.08 -5.09 -4.38
CA TYR A 74 -19.96 -4.89 -5.30
C TYR A 74 -20.06 -3.54 -6.01
N THR A 75 -18.92 -2.90 -6.22
CA THR A 75 -18.76 -1.72 -7.09
C THR A 75 -17.28 -1.48 -7.34
N LYS A 76 -16.92 -0.32 -7.91
CA LYS A 76 -15.54 0.18 -7.95
C LYS A 76 -15.45 1.55 -7.29
N MET A 77 -14.24 1.91 -6.88
CA MET A 77 -13.95 3.20 -6.27
C MET A 77 -12.99 4.00 -7.13
N GLN A 78 -13.24 5.29 -7.24
CA GLN A 78 -12.35 6.27 -7.85
C GLN A 78 -11.53 6.95 -6.76
N GLU A 79 -10.22 7.08 -6.97
CA GLU A 79 -9.34 7.85 -6.10
C GLU A 79 -9.60 9.36 -6.28
N ALA A 80 -9.78 10.10 -5.19
CA ALA A 80 -10.03 11.54 -5.21
C ALA A 80 -8.75 12.36 -4.99
N SER A 81 -7.75 11.77 -4.35
CA SER A 81 -6.43 12.35 -4.10
C SER A 81 -5.66 12.51 -5.40
N ASN A 82 -4.74 13.47 -5.40
CA ASN A 82 -3.91 13.83 -6.56
C ASN A 82 -2.55 13.13 -6.52
N GLY A 83 -2.55 11.82 -6.26
CA GLY A 83 -1.39 10.92 -6.27
C GLY A 83 -1.85 9.51 -6.56
N LYS A 84 -0.95 8.59 -6.91
CA LYS A 84 -1.25 7.18 -7.23
C LYS A 84 -0.32 6.20 -6.49
N ASP A 85 0.31 6.68 -5.43
CA ASP A 85 1.22 5.90 -4.59
C ASP A 85 0.49 5.24 -3.43
N THR A 86 1.09 4.19 -2.86
CA THR A 86 0.52 3.41 -1.76
C THR A 86 0.13 4.25 -0.55
N MET A 87 0.91 5.26 -0.17
CA MET A 87 0.58 6.08 1.01
C MET A 87 -0.66 6.91 0.74
N THR A 88 -0.75 7.56 -0.42
CA THR A 88 -1.92 8.34 -0.85
C THR A 88 -3.19 7.49 -0.84
N GLY A 89 -3.18 6.33 -1.53
CA GLY A 89 -4.35 5.46 -1.64
C GLY A 89 -4.82 4.95 -0.27
N HIS A 90 -3.90 4.45 0.55
CA HIS A 90 -4.22 4.02 1.92
C HIS A 90 -4.72 5.16 2.81
N TRP A 91 -4.09 6.33 2.76
CA TRP A 91 -4.51 7.47 3.58
C TRP A 91 -5.90 7.94 3.18
N GLU A 92 -6.23 7.91 1.89
CA GLU A 92 -7.58 8.18 1.41
C GLU A 92 -8.58 7.12 1.89
N ILE A 93 -8.25 5.82 1.80
CA ILE A 93 -9.09 4.72 2.34
C ILE A 93 -9.52 4.98 3.79
N MET A 94 -8.64 5.56 4.61
CA MET A 94 -8.89 5.89 6.02
C MET A 94 -9.32 7.35 6.28
N GLY A 95 -9.85 8.02 5.26
CA GLY A 95 -10.64 9.25 5.42
C GLY A 95 -9.93 10.56 5.10
N LEU A 96 -8.69 10.53 4.59
CA LEU A 96 -7.97 11.73 4.17
C LEU A 96 -8.21 12.05 2.68
N ASN A 97 -7.73 13.21 2.25
CA ASN A 97 -7.67 13.60 0.85
C ASN A 97 -6.35 14.32 0.59
N ILE A 98 -5.49 13.70 -0.21
CA ILE A 98 -4.11 14.14 -0.39
C ILE A 98 -3.99 14.88 -1.72
N GLN A 99 -3.83 16.20 -1.66
CA GLN A 99 -3.77 17.05 -2.86
C GLN A 99 -2.33 17.30 -3.36
N THR A 100 -1.35 17.14 -2.47
CA THR A 100 0.09 17.22 -2.78
C THR A 100 0.64 15.80 -2.89
N PRO A 101 0.94 15.29 -4.10
CA PRO A 101 1.49 13.94 -4.28
C PRO A 101 2.90 13.80 -3.72
N PHE A 102 3.25 12.56 -3.38
CA PHE A 102 4.64 12.17 -3.22
C PHE A 102 5.35 12.13 -4.58
N GLN A 103 6.59 12.61 -4.61
CA GLN A 103 7.40 12.70 -5.82
C GLN A 103 8.25 11.43 -6.00
N VAL A 104 8.42 11.00 -7.25
CA VAL A 104 9.41 9.99 -7.65
C VAL A 104 10.56 10.64 -8.42
N PHE A 105 11.74 10.01 -8.40
CA PHE A 105 12.98 10.63 -8.89
C PHE A 105 13.75 9.72 -9.87
N PRO A 106 13.20 9.43 -11.07
CA PRO A 106 13.81 8.50 -12.02
C PRO A 106 15.19 8.95 -12.52
N ASP A 107 15.45 10.27 -12.51
CA ASP A 107 16.73 10.85 -12.90
C ASP A 107 17.59 11.28 -11.68
N GLY A 108 17.22 10.82 -10.48
CA GLY A 108 17.82 11.25 -9.22
C GLY A 108 17.18 12.51 -8.62
N PHE A 109 17.63 12.87 -7.43
CA PHE A 109 17.18 14.04 -6.69
C PHE A 109 17.74 15.33 -7.27
N PRO A 110 16.99 16.44 -7.23
CA PRO A 110 17.46 17.72 -7.75
C PRO A 110 18.70 18.26 -7.03
N ASP A 111 19.56 18.94 -7.77
CA ASP A 111 20.83 19.49 -7.27
C ASP A 111 20.66 20.40 -6.05
N GLU A 112 19.53 21.10 -5.96
CA GLU A 112 19.18 21.95 -4.81
C GLU A 112 19.04 21.12 -3.52
N LEU A 113 18.32 19.99 -3.57
CA LEU A 113 18.17 19.09 -2.42
C LEU A 113 19.52 18.47 -2.03
N ILE A 114 20.29 18.02 -3.01
CA ILE A 114 21.60 17.42 -2.77
C ILE A 114 22.55 18.45 -2.14
N SER A 115 22.61 19.66 -2.68
CA SER A 115 23.47 20.73 -2.18
C SER A 115 23.13 21.12 -0.74
N GLU A 116 21.84 21.18 -0.40
CA GLU A 116 21.39 21.50 0.96
C GLU A 116 21.73 20.36 1.94
N LEU A 117 21.55 19.10 1.52
CA LEU A 117 21.96 17.94 2.33
C LEU A 117 23.48 17.93 2.57
N GLU A 118 24.29 18.20 1.55
CA GLU A 118 25.75 18.31 1.70
C GLU A 118 26.13 19.43 2.67
N SER A 119 25.49 20.60 2.54
CA SER A 119 25.71 21.77 3.39
C SER A 119 25.43 21.47 4.86
N ARG A 120 24.29 20.85 5.16
CA ARG A 120 23.88 20.55 6.55
C ARG A 120 24.64 19.39 7.18
N THR A 121 25.12 18.44 6.39
CA THR A 121 25.82 17.25 6.89
C THR A 121 27.34 17.40 6.90
N GLY A 122 27.88 18.35 6.12
CA GLY A 122 29.33 18.51 5.91
C GLY A 122 29.96 17.36 5.11
N ARG A 123 29.15 16.50 4.48
CA ARG A 123 29.61 15.36 3.67
C ARG A 123 29.16 15.52 2.23
N LYS A 124 29.99 15.09 1.29
CA LYS A 124 29.61 15.02 -0.12
C LYS A 124 28.60 13.92 -0.38
N VAL A 125 27.81 14.04 -1.44
CA VAL A 125 26.89 13.01 -1.91
C VAL A 125 27.42 12.38 -3.20
N ILE A 126 27.33 11.05 -3.28
CA ILE A 126 27.62 10.25 -4.47
C ILE A 126 26.44 9.34 -4.81
N GLY A 127 26.32 8.95 -6.08
CA GLY A 127 25.23 8.10 -6.59
C GLY A 127 24.11 8.88 -7.24
N ASN A 128 23.18 9.40 -6.44
CA ASN A 128 22.02 10.19 -6.84
C ASN A 128 21.26 9.63 -8.05
N LYS A 129 20.86 8.36 -8.01
CA LYS A 129 20.15 7.69 -9.09
C LYS A 129 19.27 6.55 -8.56
N PRO A 130 18.30 6.03 -9.34
CA PRO A 130 17.64 4.77 -9.03
C PRO A 130 18.65 3.61 -9.09
N ALA A 131 18.66 2.77 -8.06
CA ALA A 131 19.52 1.58 -8.02
C ALA A 131 19.02 0.56 -6.99
N SER A 132 19.33 -0.73 -7.20
CA SER A 132 19.18 -1.68 -6.10
C SER A 132 20.25 -1.42 -5.03
N GLY A 133 19.90 -1.69 -3.77
CA GLY A 133 20.83 -1.51 -2.65
C GLY A 133 22.08 -2.39 -2.74
N THR A 134 22.07 -3.46 -3.54
CA THR A 134 23.25 -4.29 -3.77
C THR A 134 24.15 -3.68 -4.84
N GLU A 135 23.57 -3.26 -5.97
CA GLU A 135 24.33 -2.65 -7.09
C GLU A 135 25.02 -1.37 -6.65
N ILE A 136 24.33 -0.49 -5.91
CA ILE A 136 24.90 0.80 -5.51
C ILE A 136 26.08 0.65 -4.54
N LEU A 137 26.08 -0.41 -3.71
CA LEU A 137 27.20 -0.71 -2.80
C LEU A 137 28.39 -1.30 -3.54
N VAL A 138 28.14 -2.16 -4.54
CA VAL A 138 29.21 -2.68 -5.42
C VAL A 138 29.86 -1.54 -6.19
N GLU A 139 29.08 -0.58 -6.67
CA GLU A 139 29.56 0.55 -7.44
C GLU A 139 30.30 1.60 -6.58
N LEU A 140 29.73 2.02 -5.45
CA LEU A 140 30.16 3.23 -4.73
C LEU A 140 30.69 2.96 -3.31
N GLY A 141 30.60 1.73 -2.81
CA GLY A 141 31.00 1.41 -1.44
C GLY A 141 32.48 1.68 -1.16
N GLU A 142 33.37 1.39 -2.12
CA GLU A 142 34.80 1.65 -1.96
C GLU A 142 35.11 3.17 -1.96
N GLU A 143 34.44 3.95 -2.80
CA GLU A 143 34.58 5.41 -2.83
C GLU A 143 34.08 6.05 -1.53
N HIS A 144 32.92 5.61 -1.04
CA HIS A 144 32.39 6.01 0.26
C HIS A 144 33.41 5.76 1.37
N MET A 145 34.01 4.56 1.43
CA MET A 145 34.98 4.25 2.49
C MET A 145 36.24 5.12 2.45
N LYS A 146 36.68 5.53 1.25
CA LYS A 146 37.87 6.39 1.07
C LYS A 146 37.61 7.85 1.42
N THR A 147 36.39 8.33 1.17
CA THR A 147 36.07 9.77 1.18
C THR A 147 35.17 10.19 2.34
N GLY A 148 34.36 9.25 2.87
CA GLY A 148 33.27 9.55 3.80
C GLY A 148 32.05 10.21 3.15
N ALA A 149 31.96 10.25 1.81
CA ALA A 149 30.82 10.80 1.08
C ALA A 149 29.59 9.89 1.18
N LEU A 150 28.40 10.44 1.40
CA LEU A 150 27.15 9.70 1.55
C LEU A 150 26.69 9.12 0.22
N ILE A 151 26.35 7.82 0.20
CA ILE A 151 25.73 7.21 -0.97
C ILE A 151 24.22 7.48 -0.90
N VAL A 152 23.73 8.39 -1.73
CA VAL A 152 22.29 8.70 -1.82
C VAL A 152 21.73 8.04 -3.08
N TYR A 153 20.60 7.34 -2.96
CA TYR A 153 19.94 6.68 -4.08
C TYR A 153 18.43 6.54 -3.84
N THR A 154 17.69 6.19 -4.88
CA THR A 154 16.23 6.00 -4.84
C THR A 154 15.82 4.66 -5.48
N SER A 155 14.53 4.36 -5.50
CA SER A 155 13.91 3.24 -6.22
C SER A 155 12.85 3.75 -7.21
N ALA A 156 11.96 2.86 -7.68
CA ALA A 156 10.75 3.27 -8.39
C ALA A 156 9.80 4.05 -7.46
N ASP A 157 9.69 3.63 -6.20
CA ASP A 157 8.88 4.29 -5.18
C ASP A 157 9.42 5.64 -4.73
N SER A 158 8.57 6.42 -4.06
CA SER A 158 8.92 7.70 -3.44
C SER A 158 9.76 7.55 -2.16
N VAL A 159 11.04 7.23 -2.32
CA VAL A 159 11.97 7.03 -1.19
C VAL A 159 13.32 7.71 -1.41
N LEU A 160 13.93 8.20 -0.33
CA LEU A 160 15.33 8.64 -0.31
C LEU A 160 16.14 7.71 0.59
N GLN A 161 17.11 7.01 0.02
CA GLN A 161 17.92 6.04 0.74
C GLN A 161 19.35 6.57 0.91
N ILE A 162 19.87 6.50 2.14
CA ILE A 162 21.23 6.95 2.48
C ILE A 162 22.02 5.75 2.99
N ALA A 163 22.99 5.30 2.20
CA ALA A 163 23.90 4.23 2.58
C ALA A 163 25.24 4.77 3.06
N ALA A 164 25.73 4.20 4.16
CA ALA A 164 27.03 4.51 4.72
C ALA A 164 27.62 3.29 5.46
N HIS A 165 28.94 3.15 5.39
CA HIS A 165 29.69 2.11 6.06
C HIS A 165 29.79 2.46 7.56
N GLU A 166 29.38 1.56 8.45
CA GLU A 166 29.24 1.88 9.89
C GLU A 166 30.57 2.26 10.57
N GLU A 167 31.70 1.80 10.04
CA GLU A 167 33.05 2.16 10.55
C GLU A 167 33.52 3.55 10.08
N ILE A 168 32.84 4.17 9.11
CA ILE A 168 33.20 5.46 8.51
C ILE A 168 32.20 6.55 8.92
N VAL A 169 30.92 6.21 8.93
CA VAL A 169 29.83 7.05 9.45
C VAL A 169 29.16 6.23 10.56
N PRO A 170 29.41 6.56 11.83
CA PRO A 170 28.77 5.89 12.95
C PRO A 170 27.26 5.90 12.82
N ILE A 171 26.60 4.85 13.32
CA ILE A 171 25.17 4.64 13.11
C ILE A 171 24.29 5.81 13.59
N GLU A 172 24.63 6.41 14.74
CA GLU A 172 23.91 7.58 15.27
C GLU A 172 24.06 8.80 14.36
N GLU A 173 25.23 8.99 13.75
CA GLU A 173 25.45 10.07 12.78
C GLU A 173 24.61 9.82 11.52
N LEU A 174 24.57 8.59 11.01
CA LEU A 174 23.72 8.24 9.86
C LEU A 174 22.23 8.50 10.17
N TYR A 175 21.78 8.19 11.37
CA TYR A 175 20.41 8.49 11.80
C TYR A 175 20.13 9.99 11.83
N ASP A 176 21.03 10.79 12.38
CA ASP A 176 20.87 12.25 12.38
C ASP A 176 20.89 12.85 10.97
N ILE A 177 21.72 12.31 10.07
CA ILE A 177 21.72 12.64 8.64
C ILE A 177 20.36 12.32 7.99
N CYS A 178 19.79 11.14 8.28
CA CYS A 178 18.47 10.79 7.76
C CYS A 178 17.35 11.68 8.33
N LYS A 179 17.44 12.13 9.59
CA LYS A 179 16.50 13.12 10.16
C LYS A 179 16.61 14.46 9.42
N ILE A 180 17.82 14.92 9.12
CA ILE A 180 18.05 16.13 8.30
C ILE A 180 17.42 15.94 6.91
N ALA A 181 17.70 14.84 6.23
CA ALA A 181 17.12 14.56 4.92
C ALA A 181 15.59 14.49 4.98
N ARG A 182 15.02 13.94 6.06
CA ARG A 182 13.57 13.89 6.26
C ARG A 182 12.97 15.28 6.38
N GLU A 183 13.58 16.17 7.14
CA GLU A 183 13.16 17.58 7.28
C GLU A 183 13.20 18.30 5.93
N LEU A 184 14.27 18.14 5.16
CA LEU A 184 14.43 18.76 3.84
C LEU A 184 13.39 18.29 2.83
N THR A 185 13.00 17.02 2.92
CA THR A 185 12.04 16.40 2.00
C THR A 185 10.58 16.53 2.47
N LEU A 186 10.28 17.45 3.40
CA LEU A 186 8.91 17.90 3.68
C LEU A 186 8.44 18.97 2.70
N ASP A 187 9.36 19.58 1.95
CA ASP A 187 9.04 20.54 0.89
C ASP A 187 8.33 19.84 -0.28
N GLU A 188 7.24 20.42 -0.77
CA GLU A 188 6.44 19.89 -1.89
C GLU A 188 7.27 19.66 -3.16
N LYS A 189 8.35 20.43 -3.37
CA LYS A 189 9.28 20.25 -4.49
C LYS A 189 9.92 18.86 -4.50
N TYR A 190 10.19 18.30 -3.31
CA TYR A 190 10.94 17.06 -3.15
C TYR A 190 10.29 16.07 -2.17
N MET A 191 8.96 16.11 -2.06
CA MET A 191 8.25 15.36 -1.03
C MET A 191 8.40 13.85 -1.24
N VAL A 192 9.24 13.20 -0.43
CA VAL A 192 9.35 11.72 -0.46
C VAL A 192 8.47 11.09 0.61
N GLY A 193 7.87 9.93 0.32
CA GLY A 193 7.12 9.16 1.31
C GLY A 193 7.98 8.71 2.50
N ARG A 194 9.24 8.30 2.23
CA ARG A 194 10.13 7.76 3.26
C ARG A 194 11.61 8.07 3.04
N VAL A 195 12.32 8.39 4.12
CA VAL A 195 13.79 8.39 4.15
C VAL A 195 14.29 7.11 4.83
N ILE A 196 15.27 6.41 4.27
CA ILE A 196 15.73 5.11 4.77
C ILE A 196 17.25 5.13 5.01
N ALA A 197 17.66 4.88 6.24
CA ALA A 197 19.04 4.59 6.60
C ALA A 197 19.42 3.17 6.14
N ARG A 198 20.50 3.06 5.36
CA ARG A 198 21.01 1.82 4.77
C ARG A 198 22.45 1.56 5.20
N PRO A 199 22.68 1.32 6.50
CA PRO A 199 24.02 1.00 6.98
C PRO A 199 24.54 -0.31 6.38
N PHE A 200 25.85 -0.36 6.16
CA PHE A 200 26.53 -1.57 5.67
C PHE A 200 27.90 -1.75 6.32
N LEU A 201 28.40 -2.99 6.24
CA LEU A 201 29.73 -3.40 6.66
C LEU A 201 30.41 -4.20 5.54
N GLY A 202 31.69 -4.48 5.70
CA GLY A 202 32.44 -5.37 4.81
C GLY A 202 33.64 -4.67 4.19
N GLN A 203 34.07 -5.17 3.04
CA GLN A 203 35.21 -4.64 2.29
C GLN A 203 34.86 -4.60 0.80
N PRO A 204 35.59 -3.84 -0.04
CA PRO A 204 35.37 -3.85 -1.49
C PRO A 204 35.30 -5.28 -2.05
N GLY A 205 34.16 -5.60 -2.67
CA GLY A 205 33.85 -6.95 -3.20
C GLY A 205 33.03 -7.86 -2.28
N ASP A 206 32.85 -7.53 -0.99
CA ASP A 206 31.98 -8.27 -0.05
C ASP A 206 31.27 -7.31 0.93
N PHE A 207 30.54 -6.32 0.41
CA PHE A 207 29.70 -5.45 1.22
C PHE A 207 28.38 -6.11 1.58
N LYS A 208 27.95 -5.92 2.84
CA LYS A 208 26.71 -6.47 3.39
C LYS A 208 25.96 -5.39 4.16
N ARG A 209 24.71 -5.15 3.79
CA ARG A 209 23.78 -4.31 4.56
C ARG A 209 23.55 -4.94 5.94
N THR A 210 23.47 -4.10 6.97
CA THR A 210 23.25 -4.56 8.34
C THR A 210 21.77 -4.55 8.71
N SER A 211 21.44 -5.10 9.88
CA SER A 211 20.11 -5.01 10.47
C SER A 211 19.80 -3.65 11.10
N ASN A 212 20.76 -2.72 11.15
CA ASN A 212 20.59 -1.38 11.73
C ASN A 212 19.84 -0.41 10.80
N ARG A 213 19.08 -0.94 9.84
CA ARG A 213 18.17 -0.15 9.01
C ARG A 213 17.19 0.61 9.90
N HIS A 214 17.01 1.89 9.59
CA HIS A 214 15.98 2.71 10.22
C HIS A 214 15.24 3.53 9.17
N ASP A 215 13.93 3.68 9.33
CA ASP A 215 13.05 4.29 8.36
C ASP A 215 12.36 5.50 8.98
N TYR A 216 12.31 6.60 8.24
CA TYR A 216 11.66 7.86 8.62
C TYR A 216 10.51 8.12 7.65
N ALA A 217 9.34 7.58 7.98
CA ALA A 217 8.11 7.74 7.21
C ALA A 217 7.45 9.09 7.51
N LEU A 218 6.59 9.55 6.61
CA LEU A 218 5.66 10.62 6.95
C LEU A 218 4.48 10.04 7.71
N LYS A 219 4.08 10.76 8.76
CA LYS A 219 2.76 10.57 9.35
C LYS A 219 1.70 11.01 8.35
N PRO A 220 0.51 10.37 8.36
CA PRO A 220 -0.65 10.88 7.65
C PRO A 220 -0.85 12.38 7.93
N PHE A 221 -1.19 13.18 6.91
CA PHE A 221 -1.33 14.64 7.01
C PHE A 221 -2.55 15.11 7.82
N GLY A 222 -3.27 14.17 8.43
CA GLY A 222 -4.39 14.41 9.32
C GLY A 222 -4.68 13.16 10.15
N ARG A 223 -5.57 13.31 11.13
CA ARG A 223 -6.07 12.15 11.88
C ARG A 223 -6.91 11.27 10.97
N THR A 224 -6.60 9.99 10.96
CA THR A 224 -7.30 8.96 10.18
C THR A 224 -8.41 8.32 11.01
N VAL A 225 -9.29 7.56 10.36
CA VAL A 225 -10.29 6.74 11.05
C VAL A 225 -9.64 5.74 12.02
N MET A 226 -8.43 5.23 11.72
CA MET A 226 -7.69 4.37 12.65
C MET A 226 -7.38 5.08 13.97
N ASN A 227 -7.04 6.39 13.93
CA ASN A 227 -6.83 7.18 15.15
C ASN A 227 -8.11 7.28 15.97
N GLU A 228 -9.25 7.53 15.32
CA GLU A 228 -10.54 7.66 16.00
C GLU A 228 -11.00 6.33 16.63
N LEU A 229 -10.77 5.19 15.97
CA LEU A 229 -11.04 3.87 16.54
C LEU A 229 -10.21 3.62 17.81
N LYS A 230 -8.90 3.83 17.73
CA LYS A 230 -7.98 3.62 18.85
C LYS A 230 -8.29 4.51 20.05
N ASP A 231 -8.59 5.78 19.81
CA ASP A 231 -8.87 6.74 20.88
C ASP A 231 -10.20 6.44 21.60
N GLU A 232 -11.14 5.78 20.92
CA GLU A 232 -12.38 5.24 21.51
C GLU A 232 -12.21 3.82 22.11
N GLY A 233 -10.97 3.33 22.21
CA GLY A 233 -10.64 2.06 22.86
C GLY A 233 -10.99 0.81 22.04
N LEU A 234 -11.18 0.95 20.73
CA LEU A 234 -11.40 -0.17 19.81
C LEU A 234 -10.07 -0.73 19.31
N ASP A 235 -10.07 -2.00 18.94
CA ASP A 235 -8.90 -2.69 18.40
C ASP A 235 -8.64 -2.28 16.95
N VAL A 236 -7.38 -1.98 16.62
CA VAL A 236 -6.90 -1.73 15.26
C VAL A 236 -5.67 -2.60 15.02
N LEU A 237 -5.93 -3.80 14.48
CA LEU A 237 -4.94 -4.83 14.21
C LEU A 237 -4.39 -4.62 12.79
N ALA A 238 -3.19 -4.06 12.70
CA ALA A 238 -2.50 -3.83 11.43
C ALA A 238 -1.71 -5.06 11.02
N ILE A 239 -1.93 -5.56 9.80
CA ILE A 239 -1.28 -6.77 9.27
C ILE A 239 -0.46 -6.41 8.03
N GLY A 240 0.80 -6.85 8.00
CA GLY A 240 1.74 -6.57 6.92
C GLY A 240 2.25 -5.13 6.97
N LYS A 241 2.14 -4.42 5.85
CA LYS A 241 2.70 -3.07 5.68
C LYS A 241 1.87 -1.94 6.30
N ILE A 242 0.65 -2.21 6.75
CA ILE A 242 -0.28 -1.19 7.26
C ILE A 242 0.36 -0.31 8.33
N SER A 243 0.99 -0.89 9.36
CA SER A 243 1.62 -0.07 10.41
C SER A 243 2.75 0.83 9.87
N ASP A 244 3.48 0.40 8.85
CA ASP A 244 4.55 1.21 8.25
C ASP A 244 3.97 2.34 7.39
N ILE A 245 2.85 2.08 6.68
CA ILE A 245 2.16 3.04 5.79
C ILE A 245 1.53 4.19 6.58
N TYR A 246 0.98 3.91 7.77
CA TYR A 246 0.40 4.93 8.66
C TYR A 246 1.36 5.44 9.74
N ASP A 247 2.65 5.07 9.69
CA ASP A 247 3.64 5.41 10.73
C ASP A 247 3.16 5.07 12.17
N GLY A 248 2.44 3.95 12.31
CA GLY A 248 1.85 3.47 13.56
C GLY A 248 0.65 4.28 14.07
N GLU A 249 0.21 5.31 13.36
CA GLU A 249 -0.95 6.11 13.76
C GLU A 249 -2.22 5.26 13.81
N GLY A 250 -2.92 5.32 14.95
CA GLY A 250 -4.15 4.55 15.17
C GLY A 250 -3.96 3.04 15.36
N VAL A 251 -2.75 2.49 15.25
CA VAL A 251 -2.50 1.05 15.42
C VAL A 251 -2.49 0.66 16.91
N THR A 252 -3.18 -0.43 17.27
CA THR A 252 -3.12 -1.03 18.62
C THR A 252 -2.24 -2.27 18.66
N GLU A 253 -2.24 -3.08 17.59
CA GLU A 253 -1.37 -4.24 17.41
C GLU A 253 -0.85 -4.28 15.97
N SER A 254 0.40 -4.71 15.78
CA SER A 254 1.03 -4.82 14.45
C SER A 254 1.60 -6.22 14.25
N LEU A 255 1.13 -6.90 13.19
CA LEU A 255 1.52 -8.25 12.79
C LEU A 255 2.30 -8.17 11.47
N ARG A 256 3.63 -8.23 11.55
CA ARG A 256 4.49 -8.25 10.34
C ARG A 256 4.30 -9.53 9.53
N THR A 257 4.42 -9.38 8.21
CA THR A 257 4.33 -10.50 7.26
C THR A 257 5.55 -10.55 6.34
N VAL A 258 5.80 -11.72 5.75
CA VAL A 258 6.90 -11.93 4.78
C VAL A 258 6.44 -12.27 3.37
N SER A 259 5.15 -12.56 3.17
CA SER A 259 4.53 -12.83 1.88
C SER A 259 3.00 -12.69 1.96
N ASN A 260 2.32 -12.75 0.82
CA ASN A 260 0.86 -12.76 0.75
C ASN A 260 0.24 -13.95 1.49
N MET A 261 0.84 -15.15 1.38
CA MET A 261 0.35 -16.34 2.08
C MET A 261 0.47 -16.22 3.62
N ASP A 262 1.58 -15.67 4.11
CA ASP A 262 1.74 -15.36 5.53
C ASP A 262 0.76 -14.27 5.97
N GLY A 263 0.49 -13.27 5.12
CA GLY A 263 -0.58 -12.28 5.34
C GLY A 263 -1.96 -12.90 5.54
N MET A 264 -2.32 -13.87 4.69
CA MET A 264 -3.56 -14.64 4.86
C MET A 264 -3.56 -15.48 6.14
N ASP A 265 -2.42 -16.06 6.54
CA ASP A 265 -2.30 -16.79 7.81
C ASP A 265 -2.50 -15.86 9.02
N LYS A 266 -1.95 -14.63 8.99
CA LYS A 266 -2.17 -13.62 10.03
C LYS A 266 -3.62 -13.13 10.05
N LEU A 267 -4.27 -12.99 8.91
CA LEU A 267 -5.71 -12.68 8.86
C LEU A 267 -6.54 -13.79 9.50
N LEU A 268 -6.23 -15.07 9.22
CA LEU A 268 -6.90 -16.20 9.86
C LEU A 268 -6.63 -16.26 11.38
N GLN A 269 -5.46 -15.80 11.81
CA GLN A 269 -5.15 -15.59 13.23
C GLN A 269 -6.07 -14.53 13.85
N THR A 270 -6.24 -13.35 13.24
CA THR A 270 -7.13 -12.30 13.78
C THR A 270 -8.61 -12.71 13.74
N LEU A 271 -9.04 -13.46 12.71
CA LEU A 271 -10.38 -14.07 12.66
C LEU A 271 -10.66 -14.98 13.86
N GLY A 272 -9.63 -15.64 14.40
CA GLY A 272 -9.70 -16.48 15.60
C GLY A 272 -9.65 -15.73 16.94
N GLN A 273 -9.33 -14.42 16.93
CA GLN A 273 -9.28 -13.59 18.13
C GLN A 273 -10.65 -12.98 18.46
N ASP A 274 -10.90 -12.77 19.75
CA ASP A 274 -12.07 -12.02 20.22
C ASP A 274 -11.69 -10.55 20.42
N PHE A 275 -11.99 -9.73 19.41
CA PHE A 275 -11.71 -8.29 19.39
C PHE A 275 -12.95 -7.52 18.91
N THR A 276 -12.98 -6.21 19.14
CA THR A 276 -14.01 -5.32 18.59
C THR A 276 -13.34 -4.13 17.93
N GLY A 277 -13.49 -4.00 16.61
CA GLY A 277 -12.79 -2.98 15.82
C GLY A 277 -12.38 -3.46 14.43
N LEU A 278 -11.20 -3.05 13.99
CA LEU A 278 -10.69 -3.24 12.63
C LEU A 278 -9.49 -4.19 12.61
N SER A 279 -9.53 -5.19 11.73
CA SER A 279 -8.37 -5.96 11.29
C SER A 279 -8.05 -5.54 9.85
N PHE A 280 -6.90 -4.93 9.63
CA PHE A 280 -6.54 -4.31 8.36
C PHE A 280 -5.29 -4.98 7.78
N LEU A 281 -5.45 -5.66 6.65
CA LEU A 281 -4.39 -6.38 5.95
C LEU A 281 -4.01 -5.66 4.66
N ASN A 282 -2.70 -5.52 4.43
CA ASN A 282 -2.15 -5.26 3.10
C ASN A 282 -1.41 -6.50 2.54
N LEU A 283 -1.76 -6.91 1.33
CA LEU A 283 -1.13 -8.00 0.57
C LEU A 283 -0.19 -7.43 -0.51
N VAL A 284 1.04 -7.13 -0.12
CA VAL A 284 2.01 -6.32 -0.91
C VAL A 284 2.70 -7.06 -2.06
N ASP A 285 2.69 -8.39 -2.12
CA ASP A 285 3.48 -9.11 -3.14
C ASP A 285 3.00 -8.79 -4.57
N PHE A 286 1.70 -8.52 -4.73
CA PHE A 286 1.08 -8.10 -5.99
C PHE A 286 1.82 -6.94 -6.64
N ASP A 287 2.06 -5.90 -5.87
CA ASP A 287 2.76 -4.70 -6.28
C ASP A 287 4.29 -4.94 -6.39
N ALA A 288 4.91 -5.31 -5.27
CA ALA A 288 6.36 -5.30 -5.12
C ALA A 288 7.09 -6.42 -5.89
N LEU A 289 6.43 -7.56 -6.12
CA LEU A 289 7.04 -8.71 -6.80
C LEU A 289 6.59 -8.82 -8.26
N PHE A 290 5.43 -8.28 -8.64
CA PHE A 290 4.84 -8.53 -9.96
C PHE A 290 4.50 -7.25 -10.73
N GLY A 291 3.76 -6.31 -10.15
CA GLY A 291 3.35 -5.05 -10.79
C GLY A 291 4.56 -4.23 -11.28
N HIS A 292 5.41 -3.78 -10.36
CA HIS A 292 6.63 -3.02 -10.69
C HIS A 292 7.61 -3.76 -11.59
N ARG A 293 7.58 -5.10 -11.56
CA ARG A 293 8.44 -5.96 -12.38
C ARG A 293 7.87 -6.29 -13.75
N ARG A 294 6.64 -5.83 -14.03
CA ARG A 294 5.90 -6.11 -15.26
C ARG A 294 5.85 -7.61 -15.58
N ASP A 295 5.52 -8.40 -14.56
CA ASP A 295 5.39 -9.86 -14.64
C ASP A 295 3.92 -10.29 -14.54
N PRO A 296 3.16 -10.26 -15.66
CA PRO A 296 1.73 -10.58 -15.64
C PRO A 296 1.43 -12.05 -15.29
N GLU A 297 2.35 -12.98 -15.60
CA GLU A 297 2.14 -14.41 -15.28
C GLU A 297 2.37 -14.68 -13.79
N GLY A 298 3.40 -14.06 -13.20
CA GLY A 298 3.61 -14.11 -11.75
C GLY A 298 2.46 -13.46 -10.99
N TYR A 299 1.99 -12.30 -11.46
CA TYR A 299 0.84 -11.61 -10.88
C TYR A 299 -0.42 -12.49 -10.91
N GLY A 300 -0.73 -13.08 -12.08
CA GLY A 300 -1.87 -13.99 -12.23
C GLY A 300 -1.82 -15.17 -11.28
N LYS A 301 -0.67 -15.84 -11.14
CA LYS A 301 -0.50 -16.96 -10.19
C LYS A 301 -0.70 -16.54 -8.74
N ALA A 302 -0.15 -15.39 -8.34
CA ALA A 302 -0.33 -14.87 -6.99
C ALA A 302 -1.81 -14.57 -6.69
N LEU A 303 -2.57 -14.07 -7.67
CA LEU A 303 -4.01 -13.82 -7.55
C LEU A 303 -4.80 -15.12 -7.38
N GLU A 304 -4.46 -16.17 -8.13
CA GLU A 304 -5.07 -17.49 -7.99
C GLU A 304 -4.74 -18.14 -6.64
N GLU A 305 -3.51 -17.99 -6.15
CA GLU A 305 -3.10 -18.44 -4.81
C GLU A 305 -3.89 -17.72 -3.71
N TYR A 306 -4.06 -16.40 -3.83
CA TYR A 306 -4.90 -15.62 -2.92
C TYR A 306 -6.36 -16.07 -2.94
N ASP A 307 -6.95 -16.24 -4.13
CA ASP A 307 -8.35 -16.66 -4.25
C ASP A 307 -8.59 -18.03 -3.59
N ALA A 308 -7.63 -18.94 -3.70
CA ALA A 308 -7.69 -20.26 -3.08
C ALA A 308 -7.71 -20.22 -1.53
N ARG A 309 -7.28 -19.12 -0.90
CA ARG A 309 -7.30 -18.93 0.57
C ARG A 309 -8.63 -18.36 1.09
N LEU A 310 -9.44 -17.74 0.23
CA LEU A 310 -10.71 -17.11 0.63
C LEU A 310 -11.74 -18.06 1.28
N PRO A 311 -11.86 -19.35 0.89
CA PRO A 311 -12.76 -20.27 1.58
C PRO A 311 -12.50 -20.41 3.08
N GLU A 312 -11.23 -20.39 3.51
CA GLU A 312 -10.85 -20.45 4.93
C GLU A 312 -11.33 -19.19 5.70
N VAL A 313 -11.29 -18.04 5.04
CA VAL A 313 -11.81 -16.76 5.57
C VAL A 313 -13.33 -16.85 5.73
N PHE A 314 -14.04 -17.26 4.68
CA PHE A 314 -15.50 -17.35 4.69
C PHE A 314 -16.03 -18.32 5.77
N GLU A 315 -15.33 -19.42 6.00
CA GLU A 315 -15.71 -20.40 7.03
C GLU A 315 -15.63 -19.79 8.44
N LYS A 316 -14.62 -18.96 8.71
CA LYS A 316 -14.37 -18.35 10.02
C LYS A 316 -15.16 -17.09 10.31
N LEU A 317 -15.69 -16.41 9.29
CA LEU A 317 -16.55 -15.24 9.49
C LEU A 317 -17.82 -15.60 10.27
N LYS A 318 -18.20 -14.68 11.15
CA LYS A 318 -19.45 -14.69 11.92
C LYS A 318 -20.49 -13.80 11.25
N GLU A 319 -21.74 -13.91 11.70
CA GLU A 319 -22.87 -13.10 11.20
C GLU A 319 -22.70 -11.60 11.47
N ASP A 320 -21.95 -11.25 12.52
CA ASP A 320 -21.65 -9.87 12.95
C ASP A 320 -20.26 -9.40 12.49
N ASP A 321 -19.62 -10.10 11.54
CA ASP A 321 -18.38 -9.67 10.89
C ASP A 321 -18.67 -9.06 9.52
N LEU A 322 -17.90 -8.04 9.15
CA LEU A 322 -17.88 -7.46 7.81
C LEU A 322 -16.52 -7.68 7.17
N LEU A 323 -16.49 -8.26 5.97
CA LEU A 323 -15.30 -8.36 5.13
C LEU A 323 -15.40 -7.32 4.00
N ILE A 324 -14.38 -6.49 3.88
CA ILE A 324 -14.20 -5.52 2.80
C ILE A 324 -12.92 -5.89 2.05
N ILE A 325 -13.02 -6.10 0.74
CA ILE A 325 -11.87 -6.38 -0.13
C ILE A 325 -11.77 -5.27 -1.16
N THR A 326 -10.57 -4.70 -1.29
CA THR A 326 -10.30 -3.62 -2.24
C THR A 326 -8.83 -3.59 -2.67
N ALA A 327 -8.42 -2.55 -3.39
CA ALA A 327 -7.04 -2.18 -3.67
C ALA A 327 -6.84 -0.68 -3.35
N ASP A 328 -5.62 -0.18 -3.47
CA ASP A 328 -5.25 1.21 -3.18
C ASP A 328 -4.80 1.98 -4.44
N HIS A 329 -4.49 1.29 -5.53
CA HIS A 329 -4.25 1.84 -6.88
C HIS A 329 -4.20 0.69 -7.90
N GLY A 330 -3.83 0.98 -9.15
CA GLY A 330 -3.40 -0.02 -10.14
C GLY A 330 -1.88 -0.14 -10.23
N ASN A 331 -1.37 -1.26 -10.76
CA ASN A 331 0.01 -1.40 -11.22
C ASN A 331 0.05 -2.44 -12.35
N ASP A 332 -0.45 -2.02 -13.51
CA ASP A 332 -0.68 -2.90 -14.65
C ASP A 332 0.63 -3.55 -15.14
N PRO A 333 0.77 -4.88 -15.07
CA PRO A 333 2.03 -5.55 -15.38
C PRO A 333 2.35 -5.61 -16.88
N VAL A 334 1.47 -5.10 -17.75
CA VAL A 334 1.71 -4.99 -19.21
C VAL A 334 1.98 -3.54 -19.64
N HIS A 335 1.75 -2.57 -18.74
CA HIS A 335 1.95 -1.15 -19.02
C HIS A 335 3.44 -0.80 -19.17
N TYR A 336 3.71 0.36 -19.76
CA TYR A 336 5.08 0.84 -19.94
C TYR A 336 5.70 1.32 -18.61
N GLY A 337 7.02 1.44 -18.59
CA GLY A 337 7.76 1.88 -17.40
C GLY A 337 7.65 0.89 -16.24
N THR A 338 7.82 1.39 -15.01
CA THR A 338 7.79 0.59 -13.78
C THR A 338 6.95 1.23 -12.67
N ASP A 339 6.26 2.32 -12.96
CA ASP A 339 5.44 3.06 -11.99
C ASP A 339 4.02 2.45 -11.89
N HIS A 340 3.28 2.84 -10.86
CA HIS A 340 1.86 2.50 -10.69
C HIS A 340 1.00 3.03 -11.84
N THR A 341 -0.23 2.54 -11.93
CA THR A 341 -1.24 3.01 -12.89
C THR A 341 -2.45 3.59 -12.18
N ARG A 342 -2.91 4.76 -12.64
CA ARG A 342 -4.09 5.46 -12.13
C ARG A 342 -5.37 4.76 -12.59
N GLU A 343 -5.85 3.83 -11.76
CA GLU A 343 -7.00 2.98 -12.04
C GLU A 343 -8.10 3.13 -11.00
N TYR A 344 -9.32 2.73 -11.36
CA TYR A 344 -10.31 2.34 -10.37
C TYR A 344 -9.81 1.14 -9.57
N VAL A 345 -10.27 1.01 -8.33
CA VAL A 345 -10.05 -0.19 -7.50
C VAL A 345 -11.37 -0.93 -7.27
N PRO A 346 -11.38 -2.27 -7.24
CA PRO A 346 -12.59 -3.03 -6.95
C PRO A 346 -13.02 -2.81 -5.49
N LEU A 347 -14.32 -2.89 -5.22
CA LEU A 347 -14.86 -2.91 -3.86
C LEU A 347 -15.85 -4.07 -3.74
N LEU A 348 -15.54 -5.03 -2.87
CA LEU A 348 -16.41 -6.14 -2.50
C LEU A 348 -16.68 -6.10 -1.00
N VAL A 349 -17.95 -6.15 -0.61
CA VAL A 349 -18.38 -6.02 0.79
C VAL A 349 -19.29 -7.19 1.15
N TYR A 350 -18.79 -8.07 2.00
CA TYR A 350 -19.42 -9.34 2.34
C TYR A 350 -19.62 -9.48 3.84
N SER A 351 -20.76 -10.02 4.25
CA SER A 351 -20.99 -10.53 5.59
C SER A 351 -21.81 -11.82 5.49
N LYS A 352 -21.61 -12.74 6.44
CA LYS A 352 -22.33 -14.01 6.45
C LYS A 352 -23.84 -13.83 6.64
N GLY A 353 -24.25 -12.73 7.30
CA GLY A 353 -25.65 -12.37 7.49
C GLY A 353 -26.35 -11.90 6.21
N MET A 354 -25.60 -11.57 5.15
CA MET A 354 -26.17 -11.13 3.88
C MET A 354 -26.76 -12.32 3.12
N GLN A 355 -28.01 -12.18 2.67
CA GLN A 355 -28.69 -13.22 1.88
C GLN A 355 -28.28 -13.16 0.40
N GLU A 356 -28.11 -11.96 -0.15
CA GLU A 356 -27.74 -11.70 -1.54
C GLU A 356 -27.10 -10.31 -1.65
N GLY A 357 -25.99 -10.22 -2.35
CA GLY A 357 -25.30 -8.96 -2.63
C GLY A 357 -25.91 -8.19 -3.79
N LYS A 358 -25.66 -6.88 -3.84
CA LYS A 358 -26.16 -5.98 -4.90
C LYS A 358 -25.08 -5.00 -5.35
N GLU A 359 -25.24 -4.47 -6.55
CA GLU A 359 -24.40 -3.38 -7.03
C GLU A 359 -24.59 -2.14 -6.14
N LEU A 360 -23.48 -1.55 -5.71
CA LEU A 360 -23.44 -0.24 -5.06
C LEU A 360 -23.12 0.83 -6.10
N PRO A 361 -23.56 2.09 -5.90
CA PRO A 361 -23.08 3.21 -6.69
C PRO A 361 -21.55 3.30 -6.65
N VAL A 362 -20.92 3.70 -7.76
CA VAL A 362 -19.47 3.93 -7.84
C VAL A 362 -19.06 4.91 -6.73
N ARG A 363 -18.05 4.52 -5.94
CA ARG A 363 -17.53 5.37 -4.86
C ARG A 363 -16.64 6.44 -5.45
N LYS A 364 -16.84 7.70 -5.06
CA LYS A 364 -16.13 8.85 -5.65
C LYS A 364 -14.82 9.20 -4.94
N THR A 365 -14.53 8.49 -3.87
CA THR A 365 -13.31 8.57 -3.07
C THR A 365 -13.15 7.25 -2.33
N PHE A 366 -11.92 6.83 -2.08
CA PHE A 366 -11.65 5.65 -1.25
C PHE A 366 -12.05 5.88 0.21
N ALA A 367 -12.15 7.14 0.65
CA ALA A 367 -12.58 7.54 1.98
C ALA A 367 -13.98 7.05 2.35
N ASP A 368 -14.79 6.58 1.39
CA ASP A 368 -16.07 5.94 1.64
C ASP A 368 -15.93 4.65 2.49
N ILE A 369 -14.78 3.95 2.41
CA ILE A 369 -14.46 2.84 3.31
C ILE A 369 -14.28 3.34 4.74
N GLY A 370 -13.41 4.32 4.95
CA GLY A 370 -13.17 4.94 6.25
C GLY A 370 -14.45 5.49 6.87
N ALA A 371 -15.29 6.18 6.09
CA ALA A 371 -16.60 6.67 6.53
C ALA A 371 -17.53 5.53 6.98
N THR A 372 -17.50 4.39 6.30
CA THR A 372 -18.29 3.20 6.65
C THR A 372 -17.79 2.51 7.91
N VAL A 373 -16.47 2.40 8.08
CA VAL A 373 -15.87 1.90 9.32
C VAL A 373 -16.21 2.83 10.48
N ALA A 374 -16.12 4.15 10.29
CA ALA A 374 -16.44 5.14 11.30
C ALA A 374 -17.91 5.11 11.73
N GLU A 375 -18.86 5.05 10.76
CA GLU A 375 -20.30 4.94 11.06
C GLU A 375 -20.60 3.64 11.81
N ASN A 376 -20.00 2.51 11.42
CA ASN A 376 -20.23 1.21 12.06
C ASN A 376 -19.87 1.20 13.55
N PHE A 377 -18.73 1.80 13.90
CA PHE A 377 -18.21 1.84 15.26
C PHE A 377 -18.64 3.09 16.04
N ASN A 378 -19.44 3.97 15.42
CA ASN A 378 -19.93 5.21 16.02
C ASN A 378 -18.79 6.08 16.58
N VAL A 379 -17.67 6.16 15.85
CA VAL A 379 -16.57 7.08 16.14
C VAL A 379 -16.73 8.35 15.31
N LYS A 380 -15.85 9.34 15.50
CA LYS A 380 -15.88 10.58 14.73
C LYS A 380 -15.78 10.28 13.23
N MET A 381 -16.73 10.80 12.45
CA MET A 381 -16.71 10.68 10.99
C MET A 381 -15.51 11.42 10.39
N PRO A 382 -14.86 10.87 9.35
CA PRO A 382 -13.82 11.58 8.61
C PRO A 382 -14.39 12.82 7.90
N GLU A 383 -13.51 13.75 7.53
CA GLU A 383 -13.88 14.95 6.76
C GLU A 383 -14.30 14.61 5.32
N HIS A 384 -13.72 13.54 4.77
CA HIS A 384 -14.01 13.03 3.43
C HIS A 384 -14.63 11.64 3.50
N GLY A 385 -15.40 11.31 2.46
CA GLY A 385 -16.10 10.03 2.34
C GLY A 385 -17.57 10.08 2.73
N THR A 386 -18.35 9.23 2.09
CA THR A 386 -19.76 8.97 2.36
C THR A 386 -19.91 7.50 2.71
N SER A 387 -20.49 7.20 3.87
CA SER A 387 -20.69 5.81 4.25
C SER A 387 -21.72 5.11 3.35
N PHE A 388 -21.47 3.83 3.06
CA PHE A 388 -22.41 2.91 2.43
C PHE A 388 -23.00 1.90 3.42
N LEU A 389 -22.82 2.06 4.74
CA LEU A 389 -23.26 1.08 5.75
C LEU A 389 -24.76 0.77 5.65
N LYS A 390 -25.56 1.81 5.43
CA LYS A 390 -27.03 1.70 5.29
C LYS A 390 -27.49 1.05 3.99
N GLU A 391 -26.59 0.88 3.03
CA GLU A 391 -26.87 0.20 1.77
C GLU A 391 -26.72 -1.33 1.93
N LEU A 392 -26.03 -1.80 2.99
CA LEU A 392 -25.73 -3.20 3.28
C LEU A 392 -26.89 -3.97 3.94
N ASN A 393 -28.12 -3.79 3.45
CA ASN A 393 -29.34 -4.41 4.00
C ASN A 393 -29.84 -5.63 3.22
#